data_AF-A0A358FW81-F1
#
_entry.id   AF-A0A358FW81-F1
#
_cell.length_a   1.000
_cell.length_b   1.000
_cell.length_c   1.000
_cell.angle_alpha   90.00
_cell.angle_beta   90.00
_cell.angle_gamma   90.00
#
_symmetry.space_group_name_H-M   'P 1'
#
loop_
_entity.id
_entity.type
_entity.pdbx_description
1 polymer ?
#
loop_
_entity_poly.entity_id
_entity_poly.type
_entity_poly.pdbx_seq_one_letter_code
_entity_poly.pdbx_strand_id
1 'polypeptide(L)'
;MDKLLHLKFWYWIGTIGTAVAGGIVMGLFAETTAESAWGEPAPEIAVTYERLNGFKILGIAGIMVAIGLIAKGRDFAKLAASVGGVMLLIFVGHAIYGDVRGYVSSWAEYLPQMIISALILVSAIRELRQQPSDE
;
A
#
# COMPACT_ATOMS: atom_id res chain seq x y z
N MET A 1 13.88 7.57 18.86
CA MET A 1 13.82 6.70 17.65
C MET A 1 13.01 5.43 17.85
N ASP A 2 13.08 4.74 19.01
CA ASP A 2 12.40 3.46 19.19
C ASP A 2 10.87 3.48 19.05
N LYS A 3 10.22 4.57 19.43
CA LYS A 3 8.75 4.72 19.27
C LYS A 3 8.32 4.93 17.81
N LEU A 4 9.21 5.45 16.96
CA LEU A 4 8.91 5.82 15.57
C LEU A 4 9.08 4.68 14.57
N LEU A 5 9.79 3.61 14.89
CA LEU A 5 10.04 2.47 13.99
C LEU A 5 9.39 1.17 14.51
N HIS A 6 8.20 1.30 15.07
CA HIS A 6 7.47 0.17 15.61
C HIS A 6 6.81 -0.63 14.47
N LEU A 7 7.37 -1.80 14.14
CA LEU A 7 7.01 -2.55 12.93
C LEU A 7 5.51 -2.84 12.83
N LYS A 8 4.92 -3.43 13.88
CA LYS A 8 3.49 -3.77 13.88
C LYS A 8 2.61 -2.55 13.67
N PHE A 9 3.03 -1.39 14.19
CA PHE A 9 2.25 -0.16 14.06
C PHE A 9 2.19 0.28 12.60
N TRP A 10 3.35 0.36 11.93
CA TRP A 10 3.41 0.71 10.51
C TRP A 10 2.76 -0.33 9.61
N TYR A 11 2.95 -1.61 9.91
CA TYR A 11 2.32 -2.69 9.14
C TYR A 11 0.79 -2.55 9.15
N TRP A 12 0.18 -2.34 10.32
CA TRP A 12 -1.27 -2.20 10.42
C TRP A 12 -1.78 -0.88 9.84
N ILE A 13 -1.04 0.22 9.99
CA ILE A 13 -1.38 1.47 9.31
C ILE A 13 -1.35 1.30 7.79
N GLY A 14 -0.32 0.68 7.22
CA GLY A 14 -0.24 0.52 5.77
C GLY A 14 -1.27 -0.46 5.21
N THR A 15 -1.56 -1.54 5.93
CA THR A 15 -2.50 -2.59 5.48
C THR A 15 -3.96 -2.25 5.78
N ILE A 16 -4.31 -1.95 7.04
CA ILE A 16 -5.68 -1.61 7.43
C ILE A 16 -5.97 -0.13 7.17
N GLY A 17 -5.06 0.75 7.55
CA GLY A 17 -5.29 2.20 7.39
C GLY A 17 -5.37 2.59 5.93
N THR A 18 -4.31 2.33 5.16
CA THR A 18 -4.25 2.84 3.78
C THR A 18 -4.85 1.90 2.75
N ALA A 19 -4.52 0.60 2.75
CA ALA A 19 -4.97 -0.28 1.68
C ALA A 19 -6.47 -0.58 1.75
N VAL A 20 -7.03 -0.83 2.95
CA VAL A 20 -8.49 -1.01 3.08
C VAL A 20 -9.23 0.29 2.76
N ALA A 21 -8.81 1.44 3.31
CA ALA A 21 -9.47 2.71 3.01
C ALA A 21 -9.40 3.06 1.52
N GLY A 22 -8.23 2.92 0.89
CA GLY A 22 -8.05 3.15 -0.54
C GLY A 22 -8.91 2.22 -1.38
N GLY A 23 -8.98 0.94 -1.02
CA GLY A 23 -9.84 -0.04 -1.69
C GLY A 23 -11.34 0.28 -1.56
N ILE A 24 -11.79 0.74 -0.40
CA ILE A 24 -13.18 1.22 -0.20
C ILE A 24 -13.43 2.46 -1.05
N VAL A 25 -12.52 3.44 -1.02
CA VAL A 25 -12.66 4.69 -1.76
C VAL A 25 -12.74 4.42 -3.27
N MET A 26 -11.79 3.69 -3.84
CA MET A 26 -11.78 3.36 -5.27
C MET A 26 -12.94 2.44 -5.67
N GLY A 27 -13.35 1.52 -4.78
CA GLY A 27 -14.43 0.59 -5.08
C GLY A 27 -15.82 1.25 -5.07
N LEU A 28 -16.14 1.94 -3.98
CA LEU A 28 -17.46 2.51 -3.75
C LEU A 28 -17.64 3.89 -4.38
N PHE A 29 -16.56 4.68 -4.46
CA PHE A 29 -16.56 6.04 -5.02
C PHE A 29 -15.77 6.11 -6.35
N ALA A 30 -15.88 5.05 -7.13
CA ALA A 30 -15.13 4.84 -8.37
C ALA A 30 -15.25 5.98 -9.39
N GLU A 31 -16.41 6.64 -9.45
CA GLU A 31 -16.67 7.77 -10.35
C GLU A 31 -15.82 8.97 -9.97
N THR A 32 -15.86 9.38 -8.70
CA THR A 32 -15.02 10.46 -8.16
C THR A 32 -13.53 10.15 -8.30
N THR A 33 -13.11 8.91 -8.05
CA THR A 33 -11.70 8.55 -8.24
C THR A 33 -11.30 8.56 -9.72
N ALA A 34 -12.19 8.16 -10.62
CA ALA A 34 -11.91 8.19 -12.05
C ALA A 34 -11.84 9.62 -12.58
N GLU A 35 -12.73 10.52 -12.14
CA GLU A 35 -12.67 11.94 -12.49
C GLU A 35 -11.38 12.60 -12.02
N SER A 36 -10.95 12.28 -10.79
CA SER A 36 -9.67 12.78 -10.25
C SER A 36 -8.46 12.29 -11.06
N ALA A 37 -8.49 11.06 -11.54
CA ALA A 37 -7.36 10.41 -12.20
C ALA A 37 -7.30 10.64 -13.73
N TRP A 38 -8.47 10.75 -14.36
CA TRP A 38 -8.64 10.75 -15.82
C TRP A 38 -9.28 12.04 -16.37
N GLY A 39 -9.71 12.94 -15.50
CA GLY A 39 -10.37 14.20 -15.86
C GLY A 39 -11.90 14.10 -15.88
N GLU A 40 -12.56 15.26 -15.88
CA GLU A 40 -14.03 15.38 -15.84
C GLU A 40 -14.57 15.81 -17.22
N PRO A 41 -15.52 15.06 -17.83
CA PRO A 41 -16.06 13.79 -17.35
C PRO A 41 -15.12 12.61 -17.59
N ALA A 42 -15.08 11.68 -16.64
CA ALA A 42 -14.30 10.46 -16.79
C ALA A 42 -14.97 9.49 -17.79
N PRO A 43 -14.21 8.82 -18.68
CA PRO A 43 -14.74 7.75 -19.50
C PRO A 43 -15.32 6.60 -18.65
N GLU A 44 -16.41 5.97 -19.08
CA GLU A 44 -17.05 4.85 -18.33
C GLU A 44 -16.08 3.68 -18.04
N ILE A 45 -15.13 3.45 -18.96
CA ILE A 45 -14.09 2.44 -18.77
C ILE A 45 -13.15 2.77 -17.60
N ALA A 46 -12.90 4.05 -17.33
CA ALA A 46 -12.09 4.50 -16.19
C ALA A 46 -12.83 4.23 -14.87
N VAL A 47 -14.13 4.54 -14.80
CA VAL A 47 -14.97 4.23 -13.63
C VAL A 47 -14.98 2.73 -13.35
N THR A 48 -15.12 1.90 -14.39
CA THR A 48 -15.07 0.44 -14.25
C THR A 48 -13.70 -0.03 -13.76
N TYR A 49 -12.62 0.54 -14.29
CA TYR A 49 -11.25 0.24 -13.92
C TYR A 49 -10.98 0.57 -12.43
N GLU A 50 -11.34 1.76 -11.98
CA GLU A 50 -11.17 2.17 -10.58
C GLU A 50 -11.95 1.27 -9.63
N ARG A 51 -13.21 0.95 -9.96
CA ARG A 51 -14.06 0.06 -9.15
C ARG A 51 -13.44 -1.34 -9.00
N LEU A 52 -13.01 -1.93 -10.11
CA LEU A 52 -12.38 -3.25 -10.09
C LEU A 52 -11.05 -3.23 -9.33
N ASN A 53 -10.27 -2.17 -9.45
CA ASN A 53 -9.04 -2.00 -8.69
C ASN A 53 -9.31 -1.88 -7.19
N GLY A 54 -10.33 -1.12 -6.79
CA GLY A 54 -10.74 -1.02 -5.40
C GLY A 54 -11.05 -2.39 -4.78
N PHE A 55 -11.84 -3.22 -5.45
CA PHE A 55 -12.15 -4.57 -4.97
C PHE A 55 -10.93 -5.51 -4.95
N LYS A 56 -10.04 -5.40 -5.94
CA LYS A 56 -8.77 -6.17 -5.93
C LYS A 56 -7.88 -5.76 -4.75
N ILE A 57 -7.75 -4.46 -4.49
CA ILE A 57 -6.99 -3.94 -3.35
C ILE A 57 -7.59 -4.44 -2.04
N LEU A 58 -8.92 -4.43 -1.89
CA LEU A 58 -9.59 -4.97 -0.71
C LEU A 58 -9.33 -6.47 -0.52
N GLY A 59 -9.38 -7.26 -1.59
CA GLY A 59 -9.05 -8.68 -1.53
C GLY A 59 -7.61 -8.92 -1.08
N ILE A 60 -6.65 -8.20 -1.66
CA ILE A 60 -5.23 -8.29 -1.28
C ILE A 60 -5.03 -7.84 0.17
N ALA A 61 -5.64 -6.72 0.58
CA ALA A 61 -5.55 -6.22 1.94
C ALA A 61 -6.12 -7.23 2.95
N GLY A 62 -7.26 -7.86 2.65
CA GLY A 62 -7.84 -8.91 3.48
C GLY A 62 -6.92 -10.12 3.66
N ILE A 63 -6.29 -10.58 2.58
CA ILE A 63 -5.30 -11.67 2.64
C ILE A 63 -4.08 -11.26 3.50
N MET A 64 -3.56 -10.04 3.30
CA MET A 64 -2.42 -9.55 4.07
C MET A 64 -2.76 -9.42 5.55
N VAL A 65 -3.93 -8.91 5.90
CA VAL A 65 -4.42 -8.85 7.29
C VAL A 65 -4.49 -10.25 7.88
N ALA A 66 -5.08 -11.22 7.18
CA ALA A 66 -5.20 -12.59 7.66
C ALA A 66 -3.83 -13.24 7.94
N ILE A 67 -2.87 -13.09 7.02
CA ILE A 67 -1.50 -13.61 7.20
C ILE A 67 -0.79 -12.87 8.34
N GLY A 68 -0.93 -11.55 8.42
CA GLY A 68 -0.33 -10.72 9.47
C GLY A 68 -0.82 -11.03 10.88
N LEU A 69 -2.05 -11.53 11.02
CA LEU A 69 -2.59 -12.01 12.31
C LEU A 69 -1.98 -13.36 12.75
N ILE A 70 -1.54 -14.19 11.80
CA ILE A 70 -1.01 -15.54 12.07
C ILE A 70 0.51 -15.54 12.20
N ALA A 71 1.21 -14.72 11.41
CA ALA A 71 2.67 -14.64 11.42
C ALA A 71 3.21 -14.07 12.75
N LYS A 72 4.35 -14.60 13.22
CA LYS A 72 4.97 -14.21 14.50
C LYS A 72 6.49 -14.04 14.34
N GLY A 73 7.08 -13.28 15.28
CA GLY A 73 8.53 -13.13 15.40
C GLY A 73 9.21 -12.76 14.08
N ARG A 74 10.28 -13.50 13.74
CA ARG A 74 11.10 -13.28 12.55
C ARG A 74 10.32 -13.42 11.25
N ASP A 75 9.35 -14.34 11.18
CA ASP A 75 8.55 -14.55 9.97
C ASP A 75 7.56 -13.41 9.73
N PHE A 76 7.01 -12.81 10.80
CA PHE A 76 6.25 -11.56 10.66
C PHE A 76 7.14 -10.42 10.12
N ALA A 77 8.39 -10.33 10.59
CA ALA A 77 9.32 -9.33 10.08
C ALA A 77 9.70 -9.55 8.60
N LYS A 78 9.90 -10.80 8.15
CA LYS A 78 10.11 -11.13 6.72
C LYS A 78 8.89 -10.77 5.86
N LEU A 79 7.69 -11.11 6.34
CA LEU A 79 6.43 -10.74 5.68
C LEU A 79 6.34 -9.22 5.53
N ALA A 80 6.52 -8.49 6.62
CA ALA A 80 6.42 -7.04 6.61
C ALA A 80 7.48 -6.39 5.72
N ALA A 81 8.72 -6.89 5.71
CA ALA A 81 9.77 -6.41 4.79
C ALA A 81 9.35 -6.62 3.32
N SER A 82 8.78 -7.79 3.00
CA SER A 82 8.30 -8.10 1.66
C SER A 82 7.14 -7.18 1.25
N VAL A 83 6.16 -6.99 2.14
CA VAL A 83 5.02 -6.09 1.91
C VAL A 83 5.49 -4.65 1.71
N GLY A 84 6.32 -4.13 2.61
CA GLY A 84 6.83 -2.76 2.53
C GLY A 84 7.65 -2.53 1.26
N GLY A 85 8.51 -3.48 0.88
CA GLY A 85 9.32 -3.39 -0.35
C GLY A 85 8.46 -3.44 -1.61
N VAL A 86 7.55 -4.41 -1.72
CA VAL A 86 6.68 -4.55 -2.90
C VAL A 86 5.74 -3.36 -3.03
N MET A 87 5.12 -2.89 -1.94
CA MET A 87 4.26 -1.71 -1.98
C MET A 87 5.03 -0.46 -2.40
N LEU A 88 6.23 -0.25 -1.86
CA LEU A 88 7.07 0.88 -2.27
C LEU A 88 7.35 0.85 -3.77
N LEU A 89 7.72 -0.32 -4.32
CA LEU A 89 7.94 -0.49 -5.75
C LEU A 89 6.68 -0.22 -6.59
N ILE A 90 5.51 -0.69 -6.14
CA ILE A 90 4.24 -0.44 -6.81
C ILE A 90 3.95 1.05 -6.86
N PHE A 91 4.02 1.77 -5.73
CA PHE A 91 3.68 3.19 -5.70
C PHE A 91 4.69 4.05 -6.46
N VAL A 92 5.98 3.73 -6.37
CA VAL A 92 7.01 4.40 -7.18
C VAL A 92 6.77 4.14 -8.68
N GLY A 93 6.53 2.88 -9.06
CA GLY A 93 6.25 2.52 -10.44
C GLY A 93 4.97 3.19 -10.96
N HIS A 94 3.92 3.25 -10.15
CA HIS A 94 2.66 3.90 -10.52
C HIS A 94 2.83 5.42 -10.70
N ALA A 95 3.57 6.08 -9.81
CA ALA A 95 3.82 7.52 -9.90
C ALA A 95 4.68 7.86 -11.14
N ILE A 96 5.74 7.10 -11.41
CA ILE A 96 6.61 7.31 -12.60
C ILE A 96 5.85 6.97 -13.89
N TYR A 97 5.21 5.81 -13.94
CA TYR A 97 4.54 5.36 -15.17
C TYR A 97 3.30 6.18 -15.48
N GLY A 98 2.54 6.57 -14.45
CA GLY A 98 1.38 7.46 -14.58
C GLY A 98 1.77 8.80 -15.17
N ASP A 99 2.79 9.45 -14.61
CA ASP A 99 3.32 10.74 -15.10
C ASP A 99 3.72 10.68 -16.59
N VAL A 100 4.49 9.65 -16.98
CA VAL A 100 4.91 9.43 -18.38
C VAL A 100 3.73 9.19 -19.33
N ARG A 101 2.60 8.68 -18.84
CA ARG A 101 1.42 8.33 -19.64
C ARG A 101 0.30 9.37 -19.55
N GLY A 102 0.52 10.51 -18.88
CA GLY A 102 -0.47 11.58 -18.75
C GLY A 102 -1.59 11.25 -17.77
N TYR A 103 -1.35 10.37 -16.79
CA TYR A 103 -2.24 10.16 -15.67
C TYR A 103 -2.24 11.43 -14.80
N VAL A 104 -3.42 11.99 -14.53
CA VAL A 104 -3.54 13.37 -14.02
C VAL A 104 -3.28 13.46 -12.51
N SER A 105 -3.37 12.34 -11.79
CA SER A 105 -3.09 12.28 -10.35
C SER A 105 -1.67 12.73 -10.03
N SER A 106 -1.57 13.62 -9.05
CA SER A 106 -0.31 14.20 -8.63
C SER A 106 0.59 13.18 -7.92
N TRP A 107 1.90 13.29 -8.10
CA TRP A 107 2.90 12.60 -7.29
C TRP A 107 2.66 12.74 -5.77
N ALA A 108 2.09 13.87 -5.35
CA ALA A 108 1.76 14.13 -3.96
C ALA A 108 0.71 13.15 -3.38
N GLU A 109 -0.16 12.58 -4.22
CA GLU A 109 -1.19 11.63 -3.79
C GLU A 109 -0.58 10.29 -3.35
N TYR A 110 0.53 9.88 -3.97
CA TYR A 110 1.21 8.61 -3.67
C TYR A 110 2.21 8.74 -2.53
N LEU A 111 2.71 9.94 -2.26
CA LEU A 111 3.79 10.19 -1.31
C LEU A 111 3.50 9.65 0.11
N PRO A 112 2.30 9.84 0.70
CA PRO A 112 1.99 9.29 2.01
C PRO A 112 2.19 7.77 2.07
N GLN A 113 1.76 7.06 1.03
CA GLN A 113 1.85 5.61 1.00
C GLN A 113 3.25 5.10 0.66
N MET A 114 4.03 5.85 -0.12
CA MET A 114 5.47 5.58 -0.26
C MET A 114 6.19 5.70 1.09
N ILE A 115 5.90 6.75 1.87
CA ILE A 115 6.48 6.96 3.20
C ILE A 115 6.11 5.80 4.13
N ILE A 116 4.84 5.42 4.18
CA ILE A 116 4.39 4.28 5.01
C ILE A 116 5.09 2.99 4.57
N SER A 117 5.17 2.72 3.27
CA SER A 117 5.85 1.52 2.74
C SER A 117 7.34 1.49 3.11
N ALA A 118 8.01 2.63 3.02
CA ALA A 118 9.41 2.77 3.45
C ALA A 118 9.56 2.57 4.97
N LEU A 119 8.65 3.11 5.78
CA LEU A 119 8.67 2.94 7.24
C LEU A 119 8.42 1.49 7.65
N ILE A 120 7.54 0.77 6.96
CA ILE A 120 7.36 -0.68 7.15
C ILE A 120 8.67 -1.40 6.84
N LEU A 121 9.26 -1.15 5.68
CA LEU A 121 10.49 -1.82 5.22
C LEU A 121 11.66 -1.57 6.18
N VAL A 122 11.92 -0.32 6.54
CA VAL A 122 13.00 0.06 7.45
C VAL A 122 12.79 -0.54 8.84
N SER A 123 11.55 -0.51 9.35
CA SER A 123 11.22 -1.12 10.65
C SER A 123 11.44 -2.63 10.63
N ALA A 124 11.06 -3.29 9.52
CA ALA A 124 11.20 -4.74 9.36
C ALA A 124 12.67 -5.17 9.26
N ILE A 125 13.48 -4.47 8.46
CA ILE A 125 14.93 -4.71 8.34
C ILE A 125 15.60 -4.53 9.70
N ARG A 126 15.23 -3.49 10.46
CA ARG A 126 15.75 -3.27 11.80
C ARG A 126 15.45 -4.45 12.72
N GLU A 127 14.21 -4.92 12.74
CA GLU A 127 13.79 -6.03 13.60
C GLU A 127 14.47 -7.36 13.20
N LEU A 128 14.64 -7.62 11.90
CA LEU A 128 15.39 -8.77 11.40
C LEU A 128 16.88 -8.78 11.79
N ARG A 129 17.49 -7.60 11.98
CA ARG A 129 18.88 -7.45 12.44
C ARG A 129 19.03 -7.64 13.95
N GLN A 130 17.97 -7.36 14.71
CA GLN A 130 17.97 -7.46 16.17
C GLN A 130 17.63 -8.88 16.66
N GLN A 131 16.94 -9.66 15.83
CA GLN A 131 16.63 -11.06 16.12
C GLN A 131 17.74 -11.97 15.57
N PRO A 132 18.24 -12.94 16.36
CA PRO A 132 19.17 -13.95 15.86
C PRO A 132 18.63 -14.62 14.59
N SER A 133 19.50 -14.99 13.66
CA SER A 133 19.14 -16.00 12.66
C SER A 133 18.96 -17.32 13.41
N ASP A 134 17.86 -18.04 13.18
CA ASP A 134 17.67 -19.40 13.69
C ASP A 134 18.58 -20.42 12.96
N GLU A 135 19.78 -20.00 12.58
CA GLU A 135 20.85 -20.83 11.99
C GLU A 135 21.89 -21.19 13.07
#